data_AF-A0A917RSQ9-F1
#
_entry.id   AF-A0A917RSQ9-F1
#
_cell.length_a   1.000
_cell.length_b   1.000
_cell.length_c   1.000
_cell.angle_alpha   90.00
_cell.angle_beta   90.00
_cell.angle_gamma   90.00
#
_symmetry.space_group_name_H-M   'P 1'
#
loop_
_entity.id
_entity.type
_entity.pdbx_description
1 polymer ?
#
loop_
_entity_poly.entity_id
_entity_poly.type
_entity_poly.pdbx_seq_one_letter_code
_entity_poly.pdbx_strand_id
1 'polypeptide(L)'
;MTNPDLTTIAVLLDRSGSMQTIKSDTEGGLAAYFEEQRKVENAVRVTLAQFDTEYECVYSDVPIDEVPPPVLQPRGATALYDAIGKLVTDLGADLAARPENERPGTVLVVVLTDGHENSSREWTHAAVRSLIEQQQNVYSWDFLFLGANMDAVAIGSGLGFAPQQSITYGAAPAGVAGVFRAAGAYSRRLQAPSGAPGSARAAGFTDEERRDANPG
;
A
#
# COMPACT_ATOMS: atom_id res chain seq x y z
N MET A 1 -15.91 -16.80 -10.78
CA MET A 1 -14.67 -16.80 -9.98
C MET A 1 -13.76 -15.72 -10.52
N THR A 2 -13.04 -15.03 -9.63
CA THR A 2 -12.02 -14.02 -9.98
C THR A 2 -10.85 -14.64 -10.73
N ASN A 3 -10.05 -13.81 -11.40
CA ASN A 3 -8.86 -14.21 -12.14
C ASN A 3 -7.67 -14.44 -11.17
N PRO A 4 -7.27 -15.69 -10.88
CA PRO A 4 -6.21 -15.98 -9.90
C PRO A 4 -4.84 -15.47 -10.33
N ASP A 5 -4.62 -15.26 -11.63
CA ASP A 5 -3.34 -14.84 -12.21
C ASP A 5 -3.23 -13.32 -12.33
N LEU A 6 -4.24 -12.58 -11.88
CA LEU A 6 -4.27 -11.12 -11.87
C LEU A 6 -4.19 -10.56 -10.45
N THR A 7 -3.20 -9.69 -10.23
CA THR A 7 -3.00 -8.94 -9.00
C THR A 7 -3.18 -7.45 -9.26
N THR A 8 -3.95 -6.79 -8.40
CA THR A 8 -4.04 -5.33 -8.37
C THR A 8 -3.31 -4.79 -7.15
N ILE A 9 -2.38 -3.86 -7.36
CA ILE A 9 -1.64 -3.17 -6.30
C ILE A 9 -2.03 -1.68 -6.34
N ALA A 10 -2.70 -1.20 -5.30
CA ALA A 10 -3.05 0.20 -5.16
C ALA A 10 -2.15 0.86 -4.10
N VAL A 11 -1.31 1.79 -4.53
CA VAL A 11 -0.39 2.51 -3.65
C VAL A 11 -0.99 3.88 -3.34
N LEU A 12 -1.15 4.17 -2.05
CA LEU A 12 -1.45 5.49 -1.53
C LEU A 12 -0.19 6.09 -0.91
N LEU A 13 0.33 7.13 -1.53
CA LEU A 13 1.61 7.72 -1.19
C LEU A 13 1.42 9.12 -0.61
N ASP A 14 1.81 9.30 0.65
CA ASP A 14 1.86 10.63 1.25
C ASP A 14 2.88 11.52 0.51
N ARG A 15 2.46 12.74 0.23
CA ARG A 15 3.29 13.82 -0.29
C ARG A 15 3.13 15.10 0.53
N SER A 16 2.80 14.98 1.79
CA SER A 16 2.80 16.08 2.75
C SER A 16 4.19 16.71 2.87
N GLY A 17 4.26 17.93 3.44
CA GLY A 17 5.54 18.64 3.54
C GLY A 17 6.64 17.90 4.32
N SER A 18 6.29 16.99 5.24
CA SER A 18 7.25 16.18 6.01
C SER A 18 8.07 15.23 5.13
N MET A 19 7.44 14.70 4.08
CA MET A 19 8.05 13.77 3.12
C MET A 19 9.25 14.38 2.38
N GLN A 20 9.46 15.69 2.45
CA GLN A 20 10.59 16.39 1.82
C GLN A 20 11.95 15.78 2.23
N THR A 21 12.06 15.27 3.45
CA THR A 21 13.30 14.70 3.98
C THR A 21 13.62 13.31 3.42
N ILE A 22 12.60 12.54 3.06
CA ILE A 22 12.73 11.16 2.54
C ILE A 22 12.32 11.01 1.07
N LYS A 23 12.09 12.13 0.39
CA LYS A 23 11.58 12.17 -0.99
C LYS A 23 12.36 11.25 -1.93
N SER A 24 13.65 11.50 -2.09
CA SER A 24 14.49 10.80 -3.08
C SER A 24 14.58 9.30 -2.78
N ASP A 25 14.69 8.94 -1.50
CA ASP A 25 14.74 7.54 -1.08
C ASP A 25 13.38 6.85 -1.29
N THR A 26 12.27 7.57 -1.09
CA THR A 26 10.91 7.06 -1.31
C THR A 26 10.64 6.83 -2.79
N GLU A 27 11.00 7.79 -3.65
CA GLU A 27 10.92 7.64 -5.11
C GLU A 27 11.74 6.44 -5.59
N GLY A 28 13.00 6.33 -5.16
CA GLY A 28 13.88 5.23 -5.53
C GLY A 28 13.43 3.88 -5.00
N GLY A 29 12.95 3.83 -3.75
CA GLY A 29 12.46 2.61 -3.11
C GLY A 29 11.17 2.10 -3.75
N LEU A 30 10.23 2.99 -4.05
CA LEU A 30 8.99 2.61 -4.75
C LEU A 30 9.26 2.21 -6.20
N ALA A 31 10.18 2.87 -6.90
CA ALA A 31 10.63 2.44 -8.22
C ALA A 31 11.23 1.03 -8.18
N ALA A 32 12.12 0.75 -7.23
CA ALA A 32 12.70 -0.57 -7.04
C ALA A 32 11.64 -1.63 -6.69
N TYR A 33 10.64 -1.28 -5.88
CA TYR A 33 9.50 -2.15 -5.62
C TYR A 33 8.75 -2.51 -6.90
N PHE A 34 8.46 -1.54 -7.77
CA PHE A 34 7.82 -1.82 -9.06
C PHE A 34 8.70 -2.68 -9.98
N GLU A 35 10.02 -2.47 -10.04
CA GLU A 35 10.93 -3.35 -10.79
C GLU A 35 10.87 -4.80 -10.29
N GLU A 36 10.72 -5.01 -8.98
CA GLU A 36 10.53 -6.36 -8.43
C GLU A 36 9.17 -6.95 -8.81
N GLN A 37 8.12 -6.13 -8.86
CA GLN A 37 6.80 -6.58 -9.31
C GLN A 37 6.75 -6.90 -10.81
N ARG A 38 7.61 -6.32 -11.65
CA ARG A 38 7.71 -6.71 -13.08
C ARG A 38 8.28 -8.12 -13.30
N LYS A 39 8.99 -8.66 -12.30
CA LYS A 39 9.65 -9.96 -12.40
C LYS A 39 8.74 -11.14 -12.02
N VAL A 40 7.53 -10.87 -11.54
CA VAL A 40 6.59 -11.91 -11.12
C VAL A 40 5.82 -12.44 -12.34
N GLU A 41 5.44 -13.72 -12.33
CA GLU A 41 4.76 -14.34 -13.47
C GLU A 41 3.31 -13.88 -13.61
N ASN A 42 2.67 -13.47 -12.50
CA ASN A 42 1.29 -13.01 -12.50
C ASN A 42 1.17 -11.65 -13.18
N ALA A 43 0.04 -11.41 -13.86
CA ALA A 43 -0.28 -10.09 -14.36
C ALA A 43 -0.48 -9.12 -13.18
N VAL A 44 0.26 -8.01 -13.16
CA VAL A 44 0.13 -6.98 -12.13
C VAL A 44 -0.38 -5.68 -12.76
N ARG A 45 -1.42 -5.11 -12.15
CA ARG A 45 -1.93 -3.78 -12.48
C ARG A 45 -1.79 -2.86 -11.28
N VAL A 46 -1.32 -1.64 -11.51
CA VAL A 46 -0.97 -0.69 -10.46
C VAL A 46 -1.82 0.57 -10.57
N THR A 47 -2.32 1.00 -9.41
CA THR A 47 -2.89 2.33 -9.22
C THR A 47 -1.98 3.08 -8.24
N LEU A 48 -1.54 4.29 -8.59
CA LEU A 48 -0.82 5.18 -7.68
C LEU A 48 -1.66 6.42 -7.45
N ALA A 49 -2.00 6.65 -6.19
CA ALA A 49 -2.53 7.91 -5.72
C ALA A 49 -1.53 8.59 -4.79
N GLN A 50 -1.44 9.90 -4.90
CA GLN A 50 -0.69 10.75 -3.98
C GLN A 50 -1.65 11.63 -3.20
N PHE A 51 -1.30 11.96 -1.97
CA PHE A 51 -2.13 12.84 -1.17
C PHE A 51 -1.32 13.79 -0.27
N ASP A 52 -1.86 14.98 -0.09
CA ASP A 52 -1.46 15.93 0.95
C ASP A 52 -2.74 16.41 1.68
N THR A 53 -3.07 17.70 1.59
CA THR A 53 -4.42 18.21 1.84
C THR A 53 -5.36 17.88 0.68
N GLU A 54 -4.81 17.61 -0.51
CA GLU A 54 -5.54 17.23 -1.72
C GLU A 54 -5.20 15.79 -2.12
N TYR A 55 -6.18 15.09 -2.71
CA TYR A 55 -5.99 13.77 -3.31
C TYR A 55 -5.75 13.88 -4.82
N GLU A 56 -4.77 13.15 -5.34
CA GLU A 56 -4.49 13.04 -6.76
C GLU A 56 -4.26 11.58 -7.16
N CYS A 57 -5.06 11.08 -8.10
CA CYS A 57 -4.76 9.81 -8.77
C CYS A 57 -3.76 10.08 -9.91
N VAL A 58 -2.52 9.66 -9.72
CA VAL A 58 -1.44 9.89 -10.71
C VAL A 58 -1.63 8.99 -11.92
N TYR A 59 -1.96 7.72 -11.67
CA TYR A 59 -2.40 6.77 -12.67
C TYR A 59 -3.25 5.68 -12.01
N SER A 60 -4.18 5.12 -12.78
CA SER A 60 -5.09 4.06 -12.32
C SER A 60 -5.02 2.87 -13.27
N ASP A 61 -4.98 1.67 -12.71
CA ASP A 61 -5.10 0.40 -13.43
C ASP A 61 -4.09 0.25 -14.59
N VAL A 62 -2.84 0.63 -14.38
CA VAL A 62 -1.79 0.55 -15.41
C VAL A 62 -1.06 -0.80 -15.32
N PRO A 63 -0.80 -1.51 -16.43
CA PRO A 63 0.06 -2.70 -16.42
C PRO A 63 1.43 -2.38 -15.83
N ILE A 64 1.98 -3.25 -14.97
CA ILE A 64 3.25 -2.98 -14.27
C ILE A 64 4.42 -2.62 -15.21
N ASP A 65 4.44 -3.18 -16.42
CA ASP A 65 5.46 -2.90 -17.44
C ASP A 65 5.38 -1.49 -18.03
N GLU A 66 4.21 -0.85 -17.92
CA GLU A 66 3.96 0.51 -18.42
C GLU A 66 3.98 1.56 -17.29
N VAL A 67 4.14 1.13 -16.03
CA VAL A 67 4.16 2.03 -14.87
C VAL A 67 5.37 2.96 -14.93
N PRO A 68 5.17 4.29 -14.95
CA PRO A 68 6.27 5.23 -14.91
C PRO A 68 6.92 5.29 -13.51
N PRO A 69 8.19 5.72 -13.40
CA PRO A 69 8.81 5.99 -12.12
C PRO A 69 7.98 6.99 -11.28
N PRO A 70 7.83 6.76 -9.97
CA PRO A 70 7.09 7.67 -9.10
C PRO A 70 7.85 9.00 -8.94
N VAL A 71 7.11 10.11 -8.96
CA VAL A 71 7.65 11.45 -8.73
C VAL A 71 6.85 12.10 -7.61
N LEU A 72 7.54 12.56 -6.58
CA LEU A 72 6.99 13.21 -5.40
C LEU A 72 7.21 14.72 -5.45
N GLN A 73 6.16 15.47 -5.10
CA GLN A 73 6.23 16.90 -4.87
C GLN A 73 5.69 17.23 -3.48
N PRO A 74 6.52 17.07 -2.42
CA PRO A 74 6.10 17.27 -1.03
C PRO A 74 5.56 18.69 -0.78
N ARG A 75 4.35 18.79 -0.24
CA ARG A 75 3.65 20.05 0.04
C ARG A 75 2.48 19.83 1.00
N GLY A 76 1.91 20.89 1.56
CA GLY A 76 0.64 20.80 2.29
C GLY A 76 0.72 19.97 3.58
N ALA A 77 -0.45 19.50 4.01
CA ALA A 77 -0.65 18.76 5.26
C ALA A 77 -1.05 17.30 4.98
N THR A 78 -1.58 16.57 5.95
CA THR A 78 -1.84 15.11 5.81
C THR A 78 -3.34 14.80 5.99
N ALA A 79 -4.08 14.66 4.88
CA ALA A 79 -5.47 14.20 4.84
C ALA A 79 -5.56 12.69 4.57
N LEU A 80 -4.98 11.90 5.47
CA LEU A 80 -4.85 10.44 5.39
C LEU A 80 -6.21 9.74 5.31
N TYR A 81 -7.18 10.12 6.13
CA TYR A 81 -8.48 9.45 6.17
C TYR A 81 -9.26 9.64 4.88
N ASP A 82 -9.31 10.88 4.38
CA ASP A 82 -9.96 11.20 3.11
C ASP A 82 -9.30 10.45 1.95
N ALA A 83 -7.97 10.41 1.95
CA ALA A 83 -7.19 9.74 0.91
C ALA A 83 -7.41 8.22 0.89
N ILE A 84 -7.41 7.56 2.06
CA ILE A 84 -7.72 6.12 2.18
C ILE A 84 -9.17 5.86 1.74
N GLY A 85 -10.12 6.62 2.29
CA GLY A 85 -11.53 6.46 2.00
C GLY A 85 -11.82 6.58 0.50
N LYS A 86 -11.22 7.57 -0.15
CA LYS A 86 -11.34 7.79 -1.59
C LYS A 86 -10.71 6.65 -2.40
N LEU A 87 -9.45 6.30 -2.15
CA LEU A 87 -8.76 5.26 -2.92
C LEU A 87 -9.51 3.93 -2.85
N VAL A 88 -9.90 3.51 -1.64
CA VAL A 88 -10.54 2.20 -1.43
C VAL A 88 -11.94 2.16 -2.04
N THR A 89 -12.70 3.26 -1.96
CA THR A 89 -14.03 3.36 -2.55
C THR A 89 -13.96 3.36 -4.08
N ASP A 90 -13.06 4.18 -4.67
CA ASP A 90 -12.87 4.26 -6.11
C ASP A 90 -12.41 2.90 -6.68
N LEU A 91 -11.41 2.27 -6.05
CA LEU A 91 -10.94 0.93 -6.43
C LEU A 91 -12.05 -0.11 -6.32
N GLY A 92 -12.86 -0.05 -5.26
CA GLY A 92 -13.97 -0.98 -5.05
C GLY A 92 -15.05 -0.85 -6.12
N ALA A 93 -15.39 0.38 -6.50
CA ALA A 93 -16.33 0.68 -7.57
C ALA A 93 -15.82 0.18 -8.93
N ASP A 94 -14.55 0.44 -9.25
CA ASP A 94 -13.92 0.01 -10.49
C ASP A 94 -13.90 -1.51 -10.62
N LEU A 95 -13.57 -2.24 -9.55
CA LEU A 95 -13.58 -3.70 -9.56
C LEU A 95 -15.01 -4.26 -9.63
N ALA A 96 -15.98 -3.63 -8.96
CA ALA A 96 -17.38 -4.06 -9.00
C ALA A 96 -18.01 -3.90 -10.39
N ALA A 97 -17.58 -2.90 -11.16
CA ALA A 97 -18.03 -2.65 -12.53
C ALA A 97 -17.56 -3.71 -13.54
N ARG A 98 -16.52 -4.50 -13.20
CA ARG A 98 -15.97 -5.54 -14.08
C ARG A 98 -16.74 -6.86 -13.96
N PRO A 99 -16.80 -7.66 -15.06
CA PRO A 99 -17.20 -9.06 -14.99
C PRO A 99 -16.37 -9.80 -13.94
N GLU A 100 -17.00 -10.75 -13.21
CA GLU A 100 -16.34 -11.41 -12.10
C GLU A 100 -15.04 -12.13 -12.50
N ASN A 101 -15.00 -12.72 -13.70
CA ASN A 101 -13.82 -13.39 -14.26
C ASN A 101 -12.69 -12.45 -14.70
N GLU A 102 -12.92 -11.15 -14.73
CA GLU A 102 -11.91 -10.13 -15.02
C GLU A 102 -11.41 -9.42 -13.76
N ARG A 103 -12.06 -9.65 -12.61
CA ARG A 103 -11.63 -9.10 -11.33
C ARG A 103 -10.36 -9.82 -10.85
N PRO A 104 -9.41 -9.11 -10.23
CA PRO A 104 -8.19 -9.70 -9.71
C PRO A 104 -8.49 -10.74 -8.62
N GLY A 105 -7.73 -11.82 -8.59
CA GLY A 105 -7.72 -12.79 -7.52
C GLY A 105 -7.05 -12.25 -6.26
N THR A 106 -6.14 -11.28 -6.42
CA THR A 106 -5.40 -10.65 -5.34
C THR A 106 -5.52 -9.13 -5.43
N VAL A 107 -5.96 -8.47 -4.37
CA VAL A 107 -5.97 -7.01 -4.23
C VAL A 107 -5.12 -6.61 -3.04
N LEU A 108 -4.11 -5.80 -3.27
CA LEU A 108 -3.20 -5.27 -2.26
C LEU A 108 -3.28 -3.75 -2.24
N VAL A 109 -3.63 -3.17 -1.10
CA VAL A 109 -3.58 -1.72 -0.86
C VAL A 109 -2.38 -1.42 0.02
N VAL A 110 -1.47 -0.56 -0.44
CA VAL A 110 -0.27 -0.14 0.29
C VAL A 110 -0.39 1.33 0.63
N VAL A 111 -0.40 1.67 1.90
CA VAL A 111 -0.44 3.06 2.38
C VAL A 111 0.92 3.41 2.98
N LEU A 112 1.55 4.47 2.48
CA LEU A 112 2.83 4.97 2.98
C LEU A 112 2.70 6.42 3.42
N THR A 113 3.15 6.72 4.63
CA THR A 113 3.12 8.07 5.22
C THR A 113 4.19 8.24 6.29
N ASP A 114 4.71 9.46 6.41
CA ASP A 114 5.59 9.90 7.52
C ASP A 114 4.89 10.89 8.47
N GLY A 115 3.62 11.18 8.20
CA GLY A 115 2.82 12.20 8.88
C GLY A 115 1.61 11.61 9.61
N HIS A 116 1.21 12.27 10.69
CA HIS A 116 -0.07 11.97 11.34
C HIS A 116 -1.20 12.72 10.67
N GLU A 117 -2.38 12.09 10.58
CA GLU A 117 -3.62 12.74 10.16
C GLU A 117 -3.84 14.09 10.85
N ASN A 118 -4.11 15.14 10.06
CA ASN A 118 -4.35 16.49 10.56
C ASN A 118 -5.22 17.40 9.64
N SER A 119 -5.76 16.89 8.53
CA SER A 119 -6.38 17.73 7.48
C SER A 119 -7.65 17.14 6.84
N SER A 120 -8.00 15.87 7.11
CA SER A 120 -9.19 15.19 6.58
C SER A 120 -10.50 15.82 7.05
N ARG A 121 -11.53 15.78 6.20
CA ARG A 121 -12.83 16.42 6.41
C ARG A 121 -14.03 15.56 6.02
N GLU A 122 -13.88 14.63 5.09
CA GLU A 122 -14.99 13.82 4.56
C GLU A 122 -15.10 12.47 5.29
N TRP A 123 -13.95 11.85 5.57
CA TRP A 123 -13.86 10.55 6.19
C TRP A 123 -13.41 10.66 7.64
N THR A 124 -14.16 9.98 8.50
CA THR A 124 -13.79 9.84 9.91
C THR A 124 -12.93 8.61 10.12
N HIS A 125 -12.13 8.61 11.19
CA HIS A 125 -11.38 7.45 11.64
C HIS A 125 -12.23 6.16 11.69
N ALA A 126 -13.44 6.24 12.26
CA ALA A 126 -14.34 5.09 12.37
C ALA A 126 -14.88 4.60 11.02
N ALA A 127 -15.14 5.53 10.09
CA ALA A 127 -15.58 5.20 8.73
C ALA A 127 -14.46 4.50 7.94
N VAL A 128 -13.23 5.01 8.00
CA VAL A 128 -12.05 4.36 7.39
C VAL A 128 -11.84 2.97 7.95
N ARG A 129 -11.90 2.83 9.27
CA ARG A 129 -11.78 1.52 9.93
C ARG A 129 -12.82 0.52 9.41
N SER A 130 -14.08 0.92 9.39
CA SER A 130 -15.18 0.06 8.93
C SER A 130 -14.99 -0.33 7.45
N LEU A 131 -14.52 0.61 6.63
CA LEU A 131 -14.24 0.37 5.21
C LEU A 131 -13.13 -0.67 5.04
N ILE A 132 -12.00 -0.51 5.71
CA ILE A 132 -10.87 -1.46 5.62
C ILE A 132 -11.27 -2.84 6.14
N GLU A 133 -11.95 -2.92 7.29
CA GLU A 133 -12.46 -4.18 7.85
C GLU A 133 -13.44 -4.87 6.89
N GLN A 134 -14.32 -4.13 6.22
CA GLN A 134 -15.23 -4.69 5.21
C GLN A 134 -14.46 -5.27 4.03
N GLN A 135 -13.50 -4.52 3.46
CA GLN A 135 -12.75 -4.99 2.29
C GLN A 135 -11.90 -6.24 2.60
N GLN A 136 -11.32 -6.31 3.79
CA GLN A 136 -10.59 -7.50 4.25
C GLN A 136 -11.54 -8.71 4.43
N ASN A 137 -12.65 -8.54 5.15
CA ASN A 137 -13.50 -9.66 5.55
C ASN A 137 -14.42 -10.18 4.44
N VAL A 138 -14.93 -9.29 3.59
CA VAL A 138 -15.90 -9.64 2.54
C VAL A 138 -15.21 -9.96 1.23
N TYR A 139 -14.23 -9.12 0.83
CA TYR A 139 -13.60 -9.22 -0.47
C TYR A 139 -12.19 -9.79 -0.42
N SER A 140 -11.69 -10.11 0.77
CA SER A 140 -10.34 -10.65 0.90
C SER A 140 -9.33 -9.70 0.24
N TRP A 141 -9.37 -8.42 0.59
CA TRP A 141 -8.29 -7.50 0.23
C TRP A 141 -7.20 -7.52 1.29
N ASP A 142 -5.97 -7.34 0.86
CA ASP A 142 -4.81 -7.19 1.73
C ASP A 142 -4.43 -5.71 1.85
N PHE A 143 -4.05 -5.29 3.05
CA PHE A 143 -3.71 -3.89 3.35
C PHE A 143 -2.37 -3.83 4.05
N LEU A 144 -1.45 -2.99 3.58
CA LEU A 144 -0.18 -2.71 4.23
C LEU A 144 -0.13 -1.25 4.67
N PHE A 145 0.34 -1.02 5.90
CA PHE A 145 0.57 0.32 6.44
C PHE A 145 2.06 0.51 6.72
N LEU A 146 2.71 1.38 5.95
CA LEU A 146 4.13 1.67 6.03
C LEU A 146 4.31 3.06 6.66
N GLY A 147 4.75 3.11 7.91
CA GLY A 147 4.88 4.37 8.65
C GLY A 147 6.32 4.77 8.95
N ALA A 148 6.74 5.95 8.48
CA ALA A 148 8.08 6.46 8.78
C ALA A 148 8.11 7.16 10.15
N ASN A 149 9.11 6.86 11.00
CA ASN A 149 9.35 7.54 12.28
C ASN A 149 8.16 7.62 13.25
N MET A 150 7.15 6.77 13.09
CA MET A 150 5.94 6.75 13.91
C MET A 150 5.56 5.34 14.33
N ASP A 151 4.68 5.20 15.32
CA ASP A 151 4.12 3.91 15.69
C ASP A 151 3.06 3.48 14.66
N ALA A 152 3.55 2.92 13.55
CA ALA A 152 2.74 2.46 12.44
C ALA A 152 1.77 1.36 12.87
N VAL A 153 2.15 0.53 13.86
CA VAL A 153 1.30 -0.55 14.37
C VAL A 153 0.12 0.04 15.15
N ALA A 154 0.36 0.99 16.05
CA ALA A 154 -0.71 1.62 16.80
C ALA A 154 -1.68 2.40 15.89
N ILE A 155 -1.15 3.21 14.97
CA ILE A 155 -1.95 4.01 14.03
C ILE A 155 -2.73 3.10 13.07
N GLY A 156 -2.05 2.15 12.44
CA GLY A 156 -2.65 1.19 11.53
C GLY A 156 -3.75 0.37 12.19
N SER A 157 -3.51 -0.12 13.41
CA SER A 157 -4.53 -0.88 14.16
C SER A 157 -5.76 -0.03 14.51
N GLY A 158 -5.57 1.27 14.78
CA GLY A 158 -6.67 2.21 14.96
C GLY A 158 -7.57 2.28 13.71
N LEU A 159 -6.94 2.34 12.55
CA LEU A 159 -7.58 2.41 11.23
C LEU A 159 -8.05 1.06 10.66
N GLY A 160 -7.88 -0.05 11.39
CA GLY A 160 -8.36 -1.37 10.96
C GLY A 160 -7.38 -2.20 10.13
N PHE A 161 -6.13 -1.74 9.98
CA PHE A 161 -5.05 -2.58 9.45
C PHE A 161 -4.67 -3.65 10.47
N ALA A 162 -4.33 -4.86 10.02
CA ALA A 162 -3.79 -5.86 10.92
C ALA A 162 -2.42 -5.40 11.49
N PRO A 163 -2.14 -5.62 12.79
CA PRO A 163 -0.85 -5.24 13.39
C PRO A 163 0.35 -5.84 12.64
N GLN A 164 0.21 -7.08 12.18
CA GLN A 164 1.26 -7.80 11.45
C GLN A 164 1.49 -7.22 10.05
N GLN A 165 0.52 -6.53 9.47
CA GLN A 165 0.60 -5.85 8.17
C GLN A 165 0.96 -4.35 8.29
N SER A 166 1.25 -3.89 9.50
CA SER A 166 1.73 -2.52 9.76
C SER A 166 3.20 -2.55 10.16
N ILE A 167 4.04 -1.73 9.54
CA ILE A 167 5.49 -1.68 9.77
C ILE A 167 5.97 -0.24 9.96
N THR A 168 6.65 -0.01 11.07
CA THR A 168 7.41 1.21 11.29
C THR A 168 8.74 1.09 10.57
N TYR A 169 9.23 2.17 9.96
CA TYR A 169 10.57 2.23 9.40
C TYR A 169 11.25 3.55 9.74
N GLY A 170 12.58 3.53 9.77
CA GLY A 170 13.37 4.75 9.97
C GLY A 170 13.45 5.56 8.67
N ALA A 171 13.34 6.88 8.77
CA ALA A 171 13.49 7.81 7.63
C ALA A 171 14.92 7.92 7.05
N ALA A 172 15.83 7.05 7.46
CA ALA A 172 17.15 6.95 6.84
C ALA A 172 17.08 6.10 5.56
N PRO A 173 17.97 6.29 4.58
CA PRO A 173 17.97 5.53 3.32
C PRO A 173 17.88 4.01 3.50
N ALA A 174 18.56 3.47 4.52
CA ALA A 174 18.54 2.04 4.82
C ALA A 174 17.17 1.55 5.31
N GLY A 175 16.47 2.34 6.13
CA GLY A 175 15.13 2.01 6.61
C GLY A 175 14.09 2.09 5.50
N VAL A 176 14.17 3.13 4.65
CA VAL A 176 13.33 3.26 3.45
C VAL A 176 13.54 2.07 2.50
N ALA A 177 14.79 1.72 2.19
CA ALA A 177 15.08 0.54 1.37
C ALA A 177 14.59 -0.76 2.02
N GLY A 178 14.72 -0.88 3.35
CA GLY A 178 14.20 -2.00 4.13
C GLY A 178 12.69 -2.19 3.98
N VAL A 179 11.90 -1.12 4.15
CA VAL A 179 10.44 -1.21 4.09
C VAL A 179 9.93 -1.58 2.69
N PHE A 180 10.54 -1.06 1.63
CA PHE A 180 10.16 -1.44 0.26
C PHE A 180 10.56 -2.88 -0.08
N ARG A 181 11.70 -3.37 0.43
CA ARG A 181 12.05 -4.80 0.32
C ARG A 181 11.03 -5.68 1.04
N ALA A 182 10.58 -5.28 2.24
CA ALA A 182 9.55 -5.98 3.00
C ALA A 182 8.21 -6.02 2.26
N ALA A 183 7.77 -4.87 1.71
CA ALA A 183 6.55 -4.80 0.90
C ALA A 183 6.64 -5.67 -0.36
N GLY A 184 7.80 -5.70 -1.03
CA GLY A 184 8.10 -6.58 -2.16
C GLY A 184 8.00 -8.07 -1.79
N ALA A 185 8.59 -8.45 -0.67
CA ALA A 185 8.53 -9.82 -0.16
C ALA A 185 7.09 -10.23 0.21
N TYR A 186 6.32 -9.33 0.84
CA TYR A 186 4.91 -9.56 1.13
C TYR A 186 4.08 -9.76 -0.14
N SER A 187 4.28 -8.90 -1.14
CA SER A 187 3.55 -8.97 -2.43
C SER A 187 3.82 -10.30 -3.14
N ARG A 188 5.08 -10.77 -3.16
CA ARG A 188 5.43 -12.09 -3.72
C ARG A 188 4.78 -13.25 -2.96
N ARG A 189 4.65 -13.16 -1.64
CA ARG A 189 3.94 -14.18 -0.85
C ARG A 189 2.46 -14.28 -1.23
N LEU A 190 1.82 -13.13 -1.51
CA LEU A 190 0.42 -13.12 -1.98
C LEU A 190 0.26 -13.65 -3.41
N GLN A 191 1.25 -13.40 -4.27
CA GLN A 191 1.22 -13.83 -5.68
C GLN A 191 1.64 -15.29 -5.87
N ALA A 192 2.12 -15.96 -4.82
CA ALA A 192 2.54 -17.35 -4.91
C ALA A 192 1.36 -18.28 -5.27
N PRO A 193 1.59 -19.34 -6.08
CA PRO A 193 0.53 -20.27 -6.47
C PRO A 193 -0.19 -20.89 -5.27
N SER A 194 -1.53 -20.91 -5.33
CA SER A 194 -2.37 -21.58 -4.34
C SER A 194 -2.01 -23.07 -4.26
N GLY A 195 -1.56 -23.55 -3.09
CA GLY A 195 -1.18 -24.96 -2.86
C GLY A 195 0.32 -25.23 -2.69
N ALA A 196 1.19 -24.23 -2.80
CA ALA A 196 2.59 -24.37 -2.37
C ALA A 196 2.66 -24.63 -0.84
N PRO A 197 3.63 -25.43 -0.34
CA PRO A 197 3.86 -25.57 1.10
C PRO A 197 4.12 -24.18 1.71
N GLY A 198 3.21 -23.72 2.58
CA GLY A 198 3.26 -22.35 3.13
C GLY A 198 2.35 -21.32 2.44
N SER A 199 1.48 -21.73 1.50
CA SER A 199 0.46 -20.89 0.83
C SER A 199 -0.70 -20.41 1.72
N ALA A 200 -0.49 -20.40 3.04
CA ALA A 200 -1.35 -19.62 3.91
C ALA A 200 -1.20 -18.15 3.48
N ARG A 201 -2.33 -17.45 3.36
CA ARG A 201 -2.40 -16.01 3.14
C ARG A 201 -1.35 -15.32 4.02
N ALA A 202 -0.54 -14.42 3.44
CA ALA A 202 0.66 -13.91 4.09
C ALA A 202 0.34 -13.44 5.53
N ALA A 203 0.98 -14.04 6.54
CA ALA A 203 0.69 -13.81 7.95
C ALA A 203 1.07 -12.38 8.44
N GLY A 204 1.68 -11.57 7.56
CA GLY A 204 2.20 -10.24 7.83
C GLY A 204 3.69 -10.10 7.50
N PHE A 205 4.30 -9.05 8.04
CA PHE A 205 5.74 -8.82 8.02
C PHE A 205 6.45 -9.70 9.05
N THR A 206 7.58 -10.27 8.66
CA THR A 206 8.44 -11.06 9.55
C THR A 206 9.27 -10.16 10.49
N ASP A 207 9.80 -10.73 11.57
CA ASP A 207 10.70 -9.98 12.47
C ASP A 207 11.98 -9.51 11.77
N GLU A 208 12.45 -10.28 10.79
CA GLU A 208 13.61 -9.88 9.96
C GLU A 208 13.27 -8.69 9.09
N GLU A 209 12.11 -8.70 8.41
CA GLU A 209 11.64 -7.56 7.61
C GLU A 209 11.45 -6.30 8.47
N ARG A 210 10.96 -6.45 9.71
CA ARG A 210 10.83 -5.34 10.67
C ARG A 210 12.18 -4.78 11.13
N ARG A 211 13.17 -5.65 11.34
CA ARG A 211 14.56 -5.23 11.69
C ARG A 211 15.23 -4.54 10.51
N ASP A 212 15.06 -5.06 9.30
CA ASP A 212 15.63 -4.48 8.08
C ASP A 212 15.07 -3.09 7.76
N ALA A 213 13.81 -2.82 8.15
CA ALA A 213 13.18 -1.51 8.03
C ALA A 213 13.62 -0.51 9.15
N ASN A 214 14.24 -1.01 10.23
CA ASN A 214 14.81 -0.20 11.32
C ASN A 214 16.22 -0.68 11.68
N PRO A 215 17.19 -0.57 10.77
CA PRO A 215 18.59 -0.80 11.11
C PRO A 215 19.00 0.33 12.04
N GLY A 216 19.26 0.00 13.31
CA GLY A 216 19.51 0.97 14.38
C GLY A 216 20.67 1.93 14.17
#